data_AF-A0A257PJU2-F1
#
_entry.id   AF-A0A257PJU2-F1
#
_cell.length_a   1.000
_cell.length_b   1.000
_cell.length_c   1.000
_cell.angle_alpha   90.00
_cell.angle_beta   90.00
_cell.angle_gamma   90.00
#
_symmetry.space_group_name_H-M   'P 1'
#
loop_
_entity.id
_entity.type
_entity.pdbx_description
1 polymer ?
#
loop_
_entity_poly.entity_id
_entity_poly.type
_entity_poly.pdbx_seq_one_letter_code
_entity_poly.pdbx_strand_id
1 'polypeptide(L)'
;MSDWVTLQAWLPAMTGALAYIALALAASQLARASEDQALQGRIGLVTAVLLAGAALQLAALGAAAWPVPGLRGLAGFVRIVAGGWLLLLPALFWPLASRFRRGQVRVLNRRLLARAERAERAAAIAQSWLQLAEESAHVGHWELALPERRLRWSDEVYRIHGLWREHYKPQLESALAALHPLDGKRVGALLQDIIANGGRFDAAVRLRRPDGEIRHIVLRAMAQAGPLGLVDAVTGIVLDVTEPRRAAPVLPGQREPVFEDELTGLADRRAFDMALGHEFKRAVRSHKPLGLVLLAIDGFDALALHHGARERDLRLRSVSQAVQAVPRRTGDVVARFDDTSIAVLLPLADVSGALRVATQIAETVHGLALGHAGRSSGLLTVSCGAAAFAGVDDLYNPLELVRRAVQALAEASASGGDRVSAFRPEVLADVSRS
;
A
#
# COMPACT_ATOMS: atom_id res chain seq x y z
N MET A 1 -41.11 -61.14 -46.10
CA MET A 1 -39.82 -61.42 -45.44
C MET A 1 -38.62 -60.75 -46.10
N SER A 2 -38.78 -59.97 -47.19
CA SER A 2 -37.66 -59.30 -47.90
C SER A 2 -37.29 -57.91 -47.36
N ASP A 3 -38.22 -57.17 -46.74
CA ASP A 3 -37.97 -55.78 -46.32
C ASP A 3 -37.29 -55.64 -44.96
N TRP A 4 -37.31 -56.70 -44.14
CA TRP A 4 -36.63 -56.71 -42.83
C TRP A 4 -35.12 -56.95 -42.97
N VAL A 5 -34.67 -57.69 -43.99
CA VAL A 5 -33.26 -57.98 -44.25
C VAL A 5 -32.52 -56.76 -44.79
N THR A 6 -33.20 -55.89 -45.54
CA THR A 6 -32.62 -54.64 -46.01
C THR A 6 -32.42 -53.67 -44.85
N LEU A 7 -33.45 -53.39 -44.03
CA LEU A 7 -33.35 -52.49 -42.86
C LEU A 7 -32.21 -52.82 -41.90
N GLN A 8 -31.93 -54.11 -41.66
CA GLN A 8 -30.84 -54.56 -40.78
C GLN A 8 -29.43 -54.28 -41.35
N ALA A 9 -29.29 -54.14 -42.68
CA ALA A 9 -28.03 -53.82 -43.35
C ALA A 9 -27.68 -52.31 -43.35
N TRP A 10 -28.70 -51.45 -43.26
CA TRP A 10 -28.57 -49.98 -43.27
C TRP A 10 -28.21 -49.41 -41.89
N LEU A 11 -28.71 -50.03 -40.82
CA LEU A 11 -28.59 -49.54 -39.44
C LEU A 11 -27.15 -49.21 -39.01
N PRO A 12 -26.12 -50.06 -39.25
CA PRO A 12 -24.77 -49.81 -38.73
C PRO A 12 -24.04 -48.63 -39.38
N ALA A 13 -24.35 -48.32 -40.64
CA ALA A 13 -23.72 -47.18 -41.34
C ALA A 13 -24.44 -45.86 -41.06
N MET A 14 -25.77 -45.88 -40.83
CA MET A 14 -26.48 -44.73 -40.28
C MET A 14 -25.96 -44.37 -38.88
N THR A 15 -25.78 -45.36 -38.00
CA THR A 15 -25.21 -45.12 -36.66
C THR A 15 -23.77 -44.62 -36.72
N GLY A 16 -22.97 -45.11 -37.67
CA GLY A 16 -21.60 -44.64 -37.89
C GLY A 16 -21.53 -43.19 -38.36
N ALA A 17 -22.36 -42.80 -39.33
CA ALA A 17 -22.43 -41.42 -39.82
C ALA A 17 -22.91 -40.45 -38.72
N LEU A 18 -23.93 -40.83 -37.95
CA LEU A 18 -24.42 -40.03 -36.82
C LEU A 18 -23.35 -39.87 -35.72
N ALA A 19 -22.56 -40.90 -35.45
CA ALA A 19 -21.46 -40.81 -34.48
C ALA A 19 -20.37 -39.80 -34.93
N TYR A 20 -19.99 -39.79 -36.21
CA TYR A 20 -19.06 -38.80 -36.75
C TYR A 20 -19.59 -37.37 -36.65
N ILE A 21 -20.87 -37.16 -36.96
CA ILE A 21 -21.52 -35.84 -36.88
C ILE A 21 -21.57 -35.35 -35.43
N ALA A 22 -21.93 -36.22 -34.48
CA ALA A 22 -21.95 -35.89 -33.05
C ALA A 22 -20.55 -35.50 -32.53
N LEU A 23 -19.52 -36.25 -32.95
CA LEU A 23 -18.13 -35.95 -32.59
C LEU A 23 -17.65 -34.62 -33.18
N ALA A 24 -18.03 -34.32 -34.42
CA ALA A 24 -17.72 -33.06 -35.09
C ALA A 24 -18.40 -31.86 -34.38
N LEU A 25 -19.67 -32.01 -33.99
CA LEU A 25 -20.39 -30.99 -33.22
C LEU A 25 -19.72 -30.73 -31.87
N ALA A 26 -19.35 -31.78 -31.13
CA ALA A 26 -18.63 -31.65 -29.86
C ALA A 26 -17.27 -30.96 -30.01
N ALA A 27 -16.50 -31.33 -31.05
CA ALA A 27 -15.25 -30.65 -31.39
C ALA A 27 -15.48 -29.17 -31.72
N SER A 28 -16.52 -28.84 -32.49
CA SER A 28 -16.84 -27.46 -32.85
C SER A 28 -17.23 -26.58 -31.65
N GLN A 29 -17.96 -27.13 -30.67
CA GLN A 29 -18.31 -26.42 -29.45
C GLN A 29 -17.07 -26.15 -28.59
N LEU A 30 -16.14 -27.12 -28.53
CA LEU A 30 -14.87 -26.96 -27.82
C LEU A 30 -13.98 -25.90 -28.47
N ALA A 31 -13.99 -25.77 -29.81
CA ALA A 31 -13.28 -24.72 -30.52
C ALA A 31 -13.80 -23.32 -30.17
N ARG A 32 -15.14 -23.15 -30.12
CA ARG A 32 -15.76 -21.86 -29.78
C ARG A 32 -15.51 -21.41 -28.34
N ALA A 33 -15.33 -22.37 -27.42
CA ALA A 33 -15.01 -22.08 -26.02
C ALA A 33 -13.51 -21.78 -25.78
N SER A 34 -12.65 -21.98 -26.78
CA SER A 34 -11.21 -21.73 -26.67
C SER A 34 -10.85 -20.33 -27.14
N GLU A 35 -10.10 -19.57 -26.34
CA GLU A 35 -9.55 -18.25 -26.71
C GLU A 35 -8.28 -18.33 -27.58
N ASP A 36 -7.66 -19.51 -27.71
CA ASP A 36 -6.43 -19.71 -28.49
C ASP A 36 -6.72 -19.95 -29.98
N GLN A 37 -6.37 -18.99 -30.84
CA GLN A 37 -6.57 -19.05 -32.30
C GLN A 37 -5.86 -20.23 -32.97
N ALA A 38 -4.68 -20.65 -32.48
CA ALA A 38 -3.96 -21.78 -33.05
C ALA A 38 -4.65 -23.11 -32.73
N LEU A 39 -5.30 -23.19 -31.56
CA LEU A 39 -6.09 -24.34 -31.15
C LEU A 39 -7.41 -24.41 -31.94
N GLN A 40 -8.05 -23.26 -32.20
CA GLN A 40 -9.24 -23.19 -33.04
C GLN A 40 -9.00 -23.72 -34.45
N GLY A 41 -7.89 -23.34 -35.10
CA GLY A 41 -7.55 -23.83 -36.45
C GLY A 41 -7.34 -25.35 -36.51
N ARG A 42 -6.73 -25.93 -35.46
CA ARG A 42 -6.47 -27.38 -35.39
C ARG A 42 -7.72 -28.19 -35.06
N ILE A 43 -8.58 -27.68 -34.17
CA ILE A 43 -9.88 -28.31 -33.90
C ILE A 43 -10.79 -28.20 -35.13
N GLY A 44 -10.70 -27.11 -35.89
CA GLY A 44 -11.37 -26.96 -37.19
C GLY A 44 -10.96 -28.05 -38.19
N LEU A 45 -9.66 -28.35 -38.29
CA LEU A 45 -9.16 -29.43 -39.16
C LEU A 45 -9.66 -30.82 -38.74
N VAL A 46 -9.72 -31.11 -37.43
CA VAL A 46 -10.30 -32.36 -36.90
C VAL A 46 -11.80 -32.44 -37.22
N THR A 47 -12.53 -31.34 -37.05
CA THR A 47 -13.95 -31.25 -37.37
C THR A 47 -14.20 -31.54 -38.85
N ALA A 48 -13.37 -30.99 -39.75
CA ALA A 48 -13.45 -31.23 -41.18
C ALA A 48 -13.21 -32.71 -41.55
N VAL A 49 -12.22 -33.36 -40.94
CA VAL A 49 -11.92 -34.79 -41.17
C VAL A 49 -13.07 -35.69 -40.69
N LEU A 50 -13.68 -35.37 -39.55
CA LEU A 50 -14.84 -36.11 -39.04
C LEU A 50 -16.06 -35.98 -39.96
N LEU A 51 -16.33 -34.78 -40.48
CA LEU A 51 -17.41 -34.55 -41.44
C LEU A 51 -17.15 -35.27 -42.78
N ALA A 52 -15.92 -35.29 -43.26
CA ALA A 52 -15.54 -36.05 -44.45
C ALA A 52 -15.76 -37.58 -44.26
N GLY A 53 -15.44 -38.10 -43.07
CA GLY A 53 -15.74 -39.49 -42.70
C GLY A 53 -17.23 -39.81 -42.68
N ALA A 54 -18.06 -38.90 -42.16
CA ALA A 54 -19.53 -39.02 -42.20
C ALA A 54 -20.06 -39.05 -43.64
N ALA A 55 -19.58 -38.14 -44.49
CA ALA A 55 -19.97 -38.06 -45.90
C ALA A 55 -19.61 -39.33 -46.66
N LEU A 56 -18.43 -39.92 -46.39
CA LEU A 56 -17.99 -41.16 -47.03
C LEU A 56 -18.87 -42.37 -46.63
N GLN A 57 -19.31 -42.44 -45.37
CA GLN A 57 -20.25 -43.48 -44.91
C GLN A 57 -21.63 -43.35 -45.58
N LEU A 58 -22.13 -42.12 -45.73
CA LEU A 58 -23.38 -41.84 -46.44
C LEU A 58 -23.28 -42.13 -47.95
N ALA A 59 -22.14 -41.84 -48.57
CA ALA A 59 -21.89 -42.19 -49.97
C ALA A 59 -21.81 -43.71 -50.18
N ALA A 60 -21.18 -44.44 -49.26
CA ALA A 60 -21.13 -45.90 -49.29
C ALA A 60 -22.51 -46.56 -49.11
N LEU A 61 -23.40 -45.94 -48.32
CA LEU A 61 -24.82 -46.32 -48.22
C LEU A 61 -25.51 -46.17 -49.58
N GLY A 62 -25.37 -45.02 -50.25
CA GLY A 62 -25.94 -44.81 -51.59
C GLY A 62 -25.44 -45.80 -52.65
N ALA A 63 -24.15 -46.11 -52.65
CA ALA A 63 -23.54 -47.05 -53.59
C ALA A 63 -24.00 -48.51 -53.40
N ALA A 64 -24.31 -48.93 -52.16
CA ALA A 64 -24.79 -50.28 -51.87
C ALA A 64 -26.25 -50.53 -52.32
N ALA A 65 -27.01 -49.47 -52.59
CA ALA A 65 -28.39 -49.54 -53.08
C ALA A 65 -28.49 -49.92 -54.57
N TRP A 66 -27.39 -49.80 -55.33
CA TRP A 66 -27.40 -49.95 -56.79
C TRP A 66 -27.06 -51.38 -57.23
N PRO A 67 -27.77 -51.98 -58.21
CA PRO A 67 -27.64 -53.40 -58.55
C PRO A 67 -26.53 -53.65 -59.59
N VAL A 68 -25.31 -53.15 -59.32
CA VAL A 68 -24.15 -53.36 -60.21
C VAL A 68 -23.14 -54.32 -59.54
N PRO A 69 -22.71 -55.40 -60.24
CA PRO A 69 -21.73 -56.34 -59.69
C PRO A 69 -20.39 -55.65 -59.40
N GLY A 70 -19.80 -55.92 -58.22
CA GLY A 70 -18.51 -55.36 -57.79
C GLY A 70 -18.60 -54.14 -56.85
N LEU A 71 -19.61 -53.27 -57.02
CA LEU A 71 -19.77 -52.07 -56.18
C LEU A 71 -20.11 -52.37 -54.72
N ARG A 72 -20.80 -53.48 -54.45
CA ARG A 72 -21.11 -53.93 -53.08
C ARG A 72 -19.87 -54.28 -52.26
N GLY A 73 -18.84 -54.86 -52.90
CA GLY A 73 -17.57 -55.18 -52.24
C GLY A 73 -16.79 -53.92 -51.86
N LEU A 74 -16.78 -52.93 -52.76
CA LEU A 74 -16.16 -51.63 -52.53
C LEU A 74 -16.84 -50.88 -51.37
N ALA A 75 -18.18 -50.89 -51.31
CA ALA A 75 -18.94 -50.28 -50.21
C ALA A 75 -18.65 -50.95 -48.84
N GLY A 76 -18.49 -52.28 -48.81
CA GLY A 76 -18.08 -53.01 -47.61
C GLY A 76 -16.68 -52.63 -47.15
N PHE A 77 -15.73 -52.51 -48.07
CA PHE A 77 -14.36 -52.08 -47.79
C PHE A 77 -14.31 -50.66 -47.22
N VAL A 78 -15.02 -49.72 -47.84
CA VAL A 78 -15.12 -48.33 -47.37
C VAL A 78 -15.69 -48.26 -45.94
N ARG A 79 -16.70 -49.07 -45.60
CA ARG A 79 -17.26 -49.13 -44.25
C ARG A 79 -16.26 -49.61 -43.21
N ILE A 80 -15.47 -50.63 -43.52
CA ILE A 80 -14.44 -51.18 -42.63
C ILE A 80 -13.34 -50.14 -42.40
N VAL A 81 -12.84 -49.52 -43.47
CA VAL A 81 -11.78 -48.51 -43.40
C VAL A 81 -12.26 -47.29 -42.62
N ALA A 82 -13.43 -46.74 -42.96
CA ALA A 82 -13.98 -45.57 -42.26
C ALA A 82 -14.43 -45.85 -40.82
N GLY A 83 -14.81 -47.09 -40.48
CA GLY A 83 -15.04 -47.52 -39.10
C GLY A 83 -13.75 -47.65 -38.30
N GLY A 84 -12.67 -48.14 -38.92
CA GLY A 84 -11.34 -48.24 -38.32
C GLY A 84 -10.76 -46.87 -37.92
N TRP A 85 -11.00 -45.84 -38.73
CA TRP A 85 -10.60 -44.47 -38.39
C TRP A 85 -11.27 -43.95 -37.10
N LEU A 86 -12.51 -44.38 -36.81
CA LEU A 86 -13.24 -43.97 -35.60
C LEU A 86 -12.60 -44.50 -34.31
N LEU A 87 -11.94 -45.67 -34.39
CA LEU A 87 -11.18 -46.27 -33.29
C LEU A 87 -9.76 -45.70 -33.16
N LEU A 88 -9.15 -45.30 -34.28
CA LEU A 88 -7.78 -44.79 -34.31
C LEU A 88 -7.67 -43.30 -33.96
N LEU A 89 -8.67 -42.48 -34.30
CA LEU A 89 -8.65 -41.03 -34.06
C LEU A 89 -8.52 -40.65 -32.57
N PRO A 90 -9.24 -41.28 -31.62
CA PRO A 90 -9.04 -41.02 -30.20
C PRO A 90 -7.61 -41.36 -29.75
N ALA A 91 -7.05 -42.47 -30.23
CA ALA A 91 -5.70 -42.91 -29.88
C ALA A 91 -4.58 -42.00 -30.45
N LEU A 92 -4.79 -41.42 -31.63
CA LEU A 92 -3.85 -40.46 -32.24
C LEU A 92 -3.91 -39.07 -31.58
N PHE A 93 -5.09 -38.64 -31.12
CA PHE A 93 -5.27 -37.32 -30.54
C PHE A 93 -5.14 -37.28 -29.00
N TRP A 94 -5.35 -38.40 -28.30
CA TRP A 94 -5.18 -38.52 -26.85
C TRP A 94 -3.78 -38.14 -26.33
N PRO A 95 -2.67 -38.48 -27.02
CA PRO A 95 -1.32 -38.05 -26.65
C PRO A 95 -1.12 -36.54 -26.79
N LEU A 96 -1.75 -35.90 -27.77
CA LEU A 96 -1.69 -34.44 -27.95
C LEU A 96 -2.49 -33.71 -26.86
N ALA A 97 -3.73 -34.14 -26.60
CA ALA A 97 -4.59 -33.56 -25.57
C ALA A 97 -4.00 -33.73 -24.16
N SER A 98 -3.37 -34.88 -23.88
CA SER A 98 -2.72 -35.16 -22.59
C SER A 98 -1.38 -34.43 -22.39
N ARG A 99 -0.65 -34.08 -23.46
CA ARG A 99 0.53 -33.20 -23.39
C ARG A 99 0.13 -31.75 -23.09
N PHE A 100 -0.98 -31.27 -23.64
CA PHE A 100 -1.49 -29.91 -23.38
C PHE A 100 -2.05 -29.73 -21.96
N ARG A 101 -2.82 -30.72 -21.46
CA ARG A 101 -3.32 -30.73 -20.07
C ARG A 101 -2.17 -30.67 -19.04
N ARG A 102 -1.03 -31.31 -19.34
CA ARG A 102 0.20 -31.24 -18.53
C ARG A 102 0.96 -29.91 -18.66
N GLY A 103 0.83 -29.19 -19.77
CA GLY A 103 1.48 -27.89 -20.00
C GLY A 103 0.84 -26.74 -19.24
N GLN A 104 -0.50 -26.62 -19.27
CA GLN A 104 -1.22 -25.56 -18.54
C GLN A 104 -1.18 -25.76 -17.02
N VAL A 105 -1.27 -27.01 -16.54
CA VAL A 105 -1.11 -27.33 -15.11
C VAL A 105 0.30 -26.95 -14.64
N ARG A 106 1.36 -27.12 -15.45
CA ARG A 106 2.72 -26.69 -15.07
C ARG A 106 2.85 -25.19 -14.93
N VAL A 107 2.19 -24.38 -15.77
CA VAL A 107 2.29 -22.91 -15.68
C VAL A 107 1.48 -22.38 -14.51
N LEU A 108 0.28 -22.90 -14.27
CA LEU A 108 -0.53 -22.53 -13.11
C LEU A 108 0.12 -23.00 -11.81
N ASN A 109 0.63 -24.24 -11.77
CA ASN A 109 1.33 -24.78 -10.62
C ASN A 109 2.67 -24.06 -10.37
N ARG A 110 3.42 -23.64 -11.41
CA ARG A 110 4.60 -22.77 -11.25
C ARG A 110 4.25 -21.39 -10.67
N ARG A 111 3.10 -20.80 -11.04
CA ARG A 111 2.65 -19.52 -10.48
C ARG A 111 2.18 -19.67 -9.03
N LEU A 112 1.52 -20.77 -8.69
CA LEU A 112 1.10 -21.09 -7.33
C LEU A 112 2.29 -21.43 -6.43
N LEU A 113 3.21 -22.28 -6.89
CA LEU A 113 4.46 -22.60 -6.20
C LEU A 113 5.36 -21.37 -6.06
N ALA A 114 5.47 -20.50 -7.07
CA ALA A 114 6.23 -19.26 -6.93
C ALA A 114 5.58 -18.25 -5.97
N ARG A 115 4.24 -18.25 -5.82
CA ARG A 115 3.56 -17.43 -4.79
C ARG A 115 3.75 -18.05 -3.39
N ALA A 116 3.64 -19.37 -3.27
CA ALA A 116 3.87 -20.09 -2.03
C ALA A 116 5.33 -19.96 -1.57
N GLU A 117 6.31 -20.19 -2.45
CA GLU A 117 7.74 -20.01 -2.15
C GLU A 117 8.09 -18.55 -1.84
N ARG A 118 7.45 -17.56 -2.47
CA ARG A 118 7.66 -16.15 -2.11
C ARG A 118 7.05 -15.82 -0.76
N ALA A 119 5.88 -16.37 -0.43
CA ALA A 119 5.25 -16.20 0.88
C ALA A 119 6.04 -16.92 1.98
N GLU A 120 6.53 -18.13 1.72
CA GLU A 120 7.39 -18.89 2.64
C GLU A 120 8.77 -18.25 2.78
N ARG A 121 9.40 -17.76 1.70
CA ARG A 121 10.67 -17.01 1.81
C ARG A 121 10.45 -15.66 2.50
N ALA A 122 9.35 -14.96 2.24
CA ALA A 122 9.03 -13.72 2.96
C ALA A 122 8.74 -14.00 4.44
N ALA A 123 8.06 -15.10 4.76
CA ALA A 123 7.80 -15.52 6.13
C ALA A 123 9.08 -15.99 6.84
N ALA A 124 9.94 -16.76 6.18
CA ALA A 124 11.22 -17.20 6.71
C ALA A 124 12.20 -16.02 6.87
N ILE A 125 12.20 -15.07 5.93
CA ILE A 125 12.97 -13.84 6.05
C ILE A 125 12.39 -12.98 7.18
N ALA A 126 11.07 -12.79 7.28
CA ALA A 126 10.41 -12.05 8.36
C ALA A 126 10.61 -12.70 9.73
N GLN A 127 10.62 -14.03 9.80
CA GLN A 127 10.90 -14.80 11.01
C GLN A 127 12.39 -14.74 11.36
N SER A 128 13.28 -14.74 10.37
CA SER A 128 14.71 -14.44 10.57
C SER A 128 14.93 -13.00 11.00
N TRP A 129 14.15 -12.03 10.50
CA TRP A 129 14.15 -10.65 10.99
C TRP A 129 13.62 -10.56 12.41
N LEU A 130 12.60 -11.34 12.77
CA LEU A 130 12.07 -11.41 14.13
C LEU A 130 13.13 -11.99 15.08
N GLN A 131 13.77 -13.08 14.67
CA GLN A 131 14.78 -13.78 15.47
C GLN A 131 16.09 -12.98 15.57
N LEU A 132 16.53 -12.32 14.49
CA LEU A 132 17.62 -11.34 14.53
C LEU A 132 17.24 -10.12 15.37
N ALA A 133 16.00 -9.64 15.36
CA ALA A 133 15.56 -8.55 16.24
C ALA A 133 15.50 -8.96 17.72
N GLU A 134 15.14 -10.22 17.99
CA GLU A 134 15.17 -10.84 19.33
C GLU A 134 16.60 -11.04 19.85
N GLU A 135 17.53 -11.48 18.99
CA GLU A 135 18.91 -11.76 19.38
C GLU A 135 19.82 -10.52 19.43
N SER A 136 19.50 -9.45 18.67
CA SER A 136 20.49 -8.39 18.39
C SER A 136 20.31 -7.04 19.08
N ALA A 137 19.18 -6.72 19.75
CA ALA A 137 18.89 -5.30 20.00
C ALA A 137 18.11 -4.89 21.27
N HIS A 138 18.06 -5.69 22.35
CA HIS A 138 17.32 -5.30 23.58
C HIS A 138 15.89 -4.82 23.29
N VAL A 139 15.19 -5.56 22.42
CA VAL A 139 13.84 -5.25 21.94
C VAL A 139 12.85 -6.17 22.63
N GLY A 140 12.03 -5.61 23.50
CA GLY A 140 10.89 -6.31 24.09
C GLY A 140 9.67 -6.22 23.19
N HIS A 141 8.77 -7.20 23.25
CA HIS A 141 7.47 -7.15 22.58
C HIS A 141 6.34 -7.24 23.60
N TRP A 142 5.18 -6.66 23.29
CA TRP A 142 4.01 -6.67 24.13
C TRP A 142 2.74 -6.73 23.32
N GLU A 143 1.69 -7.26 23.92
CA GLU A 143 0.38 -7.44 23.30
C GLU A 143 -0.70 -7.04 24.31
N LEU A 144 -1.62 -6.17 23.90
CA LEU A 144 -2.82 -5.82 24.64
C LEU A 144 -4.03 -6.44 23.93
N ALA A 145 -4.55 -7.53 24.49
CA ALA A 145 -5.76 -8.17 24.00
C ALA A 145 -7.02 -7.41 24.47
N LEU A 146 -7.98 -7.27 23.55
CA LEU A 146 -9.26 -6.58 23.77
C LEU A 146 -10.42 -7.57 23.54
N PRO A 147 -11.59 -7.35 24.18
CA PRO A 147 -11.93 -6.22 25.05
C PRO A 147 -11.42 -6.34 26.50
N GLU A 148 -10.83 -7.48 26.91
CA GLU A 148 -10.47 -7.74 28.31
C GLU A 148 -9.31 -6.89 28.84
N ARG A 149 -8.70 -6.04 28.00
CA ARG A 149 -7.53 -5.17 28.29
C ARG A 149 -6.39 -5.95 28.94
N ARG A 150 -6.15 -7.17 28.46
CA ARG A 150 -5.14 -8.08 29.02
C ARG A 150 -3.78 -7.85 28.38
N LEU A 151 -2.88 -7.25 29.13
CA LEU A 151 -1.51 -6.94 28.69
C LEU A 151 -0.58 -8.15 28.90
N ARG A 152 0.14 -8.54 27.83
CA ARG A 152 1.21 -9.53 27.83
C ARG A 152 2.52 -8.85 27.49
N TRP A 153 3.58 -9.24 28.18
CA TRP A 153 4.95 -8.79 27.97
C TRP A 153 5.85 -9.97 27.64
N SER A 154 6.80 -9.76 26.75
CA SER A 154 7.95 -10.65 26.58
C SER A 154 8.89 -10.54 27.77
N ASP A 155 9.75 -11.54 27.96
CA ASP A 155 10.73 -11.55 29.05
C ASP A 155 11.68 -10.33 28.99
N GLU A 156 11.97 -9.86 27.77
CA GLU A 156 12.77 -8.66 27.55
C GLU A 156 12.07 -7.37 28.02
N VAL A 157 10.75 -7.25 27.90
CA VAL A 157 10.02 -6.08 28.46
C VAL A 157 10.15 -6.04 29.97
N TYR A 158 10.10 -7.18 30.66
CA TYR A 158 10.35 -7.25 32.11
C TYR A 158 11.77 -6.77 32.44
N ARG A 159 12.77 -7.24 31.67
CA ARG A 159 14.18 -6.83 31.83
C ARG A 159 14.36 -5.32 31.62
N ILE A 160 13.71 -4.74 30.62
CA ILE A 160 13.73 -3.29 30.33
C ILE A 160 13.08 -2.50 31.49
N HIS A 161 12.03 -3.03 32.13
CA HIS A 161 11.37 -2.40 33.27
C HIS A 161 12.07 -2.64 34.62
N GLY A 162 13.12 -3.46 34.67
CA GLY A 162 13.77 -3.85 35.92
C GLY A 162 12.85 -4.68 36.82
N LEU A 163 11.95 -5.45 36.23
CA LEU A 163 10.95 -6.26 36.92
C LEU A 163 11.17 -7.74 36.61
N TRP A 164 10.62 -8.60 37.47
CA TRP A 164 10.71 -10.06 37.32
C TRP A 164 9.31 -10.63 37.11
N ARG A 165 9.15 -11.48 36.09
CA ARG A 165 7.86 -12.07 35.69
C ARG A 165 7.18 -12.86 36.81
N GLU A 166 7.95 -13.43 37.73
CA GLU A 166 7.46 -14.19 38.88
C GLU A 166 6.73 -13.33 39.91
N HIS A 167 7.10 -12.04 40.01
CA HIS A 167 6.63 -11.14 41.07
C HIS A 167 5.74 -10.00 40.56
N TYR A 168 5.59 -9.86 39.25
CA TYR A 168 4.86 -8.74 38.65
C TYR A 168 3.95 -9.19 37.51
N LYS A 169 2.66 -8.85 37.62
CA LYS A 169 1.70 -9.03 36.53
C LYS A 169 1.42 -7.67 35.88
N PRO A 170 1.74 -7.50 34.58
CA PRO A 170 1.56 -6.22 33.92
C PRO A 170 0.07 -5.91 33.75
N GLN A 171 -0.30 -4.72 34.19
CA GLN A 171 -1.58 -4.09 33.88
C GLN A 171 -1.33 -2.84 33.05
N LEU A 172 -2.26 -2.50 32.16
CA LEU A 172 -2.10 -1.35 31.28
C LEU A 172 -1.87 -0.04 32.05
N GLU A 173 -2.68 0.20 33.08
CA GLU A 173 -2.57 1.43 33.89
C GLU A 173 -1.22 1.50 34.62
N SER A 174 -0.76 0.37 35.19
CA SER A 174 0.55 0.28 35.84
C SER A 174 1.71 0.46 34.85
N ALA A 175 1.57 -0.05 33.62
CA ALA A 175 2.57 0.14 32.56
C ALA A 175 2.67 1.61 32.13
N LEU A 176 1.54 2.31 32.01
CA LEU A 176 1.52 3.75 31.71
C LEU A 176 2.06 4.59 32.87
N ALA A 177 1.79 4.19 34.11
CA ALA A 177 2.30 4.86 35.32
C ALA A 177 3.82 4.68 35.51
N ALA A 178 4.41 3.61 34.97
CA ALA A 178 5.85 3.40 34.94
C ALA A 178 6.56 4.40 33.99
N LEU A 179 5.85 4.98 33.03
CA LEU A 179 6.39 6.04 32.19
C LEU A 179 6.47 7.36 32.97
N HIS A 180 7.32 8.28 32.52
CA HIS A 180 7.32 9.65 33.03
C HIS A 180 5.91 10.27 32.88
N PRO A 181 5.38 11.04 33.85
CA PRO A 181 3.96 11.43 33.90
C PRO A 181 3.41 12.09 32.62
N LEU A 182 4.22 12.93 31.96
CA LEU A 182 3.86 13.56 30.69
C LEU A 182 3.84 12.58 29.50
N ASP A 183 4.70 11.56 29.56
CA ASP A 183 4.82 10.52 28.54
C ASP A 183 3.71 9.46 28.71
N GLY A 184 3.38 9.07 29.94
CA GLY A 184 2.27 8.17 30.24
C GLY A 184 0.92 8.69 29.73
N LYS A 185 0.60 9.98 29.96
CA LYS A 185 -0.62 10.60 29.42
C LYS A 185 -0.65 10.59 27.90
N ARG A 186 0.47 10.89 27.25
CA ARG A 186 0.59 10.92 25.78
C ARG A 186 0.43 9.52 25.17
N VAL A 187 1.11 8.51 25.72
CA VAL A 187 1.00 7.12 25.25
C VAL A 187 -0.39 6.57 25.49
N GLY A 188 -1.03 6.91 26.61
CA GLY A 188 -2.43 6.56 26.88
C GLY A 188 -3.39 7.10 25.80
N ALA A 189 -3.22 8.36 25.39
CA ALA A 189 -4.03 8.95 24.32
C ALA A 189 -3.78 8.28 22.95
N LEU A 190 -2.52 7.98 22.61
CA LEU A 190 -2.17 7.26 21.38
C LEU A 190 -2.75 5.84 21.36
N LEU A 191 -2.75 5.15 22.50
CA LEU A 191 -3.37 3.84 22.64
C LEU A 191 -4.89 3.92 22.46
N GLN A 192 -5.55 4.91 23.05
CA GLN A 192 -7.00 5.09 22.87
C GLN A 192 -7.37 5.35 21.40
N ASP A 193 -6.60 6.19 20.71
CA ASP A 193 -6.80 6.46 19.28
C ASP A 193 -6.63 5.19 18.43
N ILE A 194 -5.56 4.42 18.64
CA ILE A 194 -5.34 3.15 17.96
C ILE A 194 -6.48 2.14 18.19
N ILE A 195 -7.04 2.10 19.40
CA ILE A 195 -8.11 1.17 19.74
C ILE A 195 -9.42 1.57 19.04
N ALA A 196 -9.68 2.88 18.95
CA ALA A 196 -10.90 3.39 18.33
C ALA A 196 -10.84 3.34 16.79
N ASN A 197 -9.70 3.72 16.22
CA ASN A 197 -9.57 4.02 14.79
C ASN A 197 -8.67 3.03 14.03
N GLY A 198 -8.01 2.12 14.74
CA GLY A 198 -6.94 1.29 14.16
C GLY A 198 -5.66 2.08 13.90
N GLY A 199 -4.74 1.51 13.11
CA GLY A 199 -3.50 2.19 12.72
C GLY A 199 -2.28 1.83 13.55
N ARG A 200 -1.32 2.77 13.64
CA ARG A 200 0.00 2.55 14.27
C ARG A 200 0.53 3.83 14.94
N PHE A 201 1.37 3.70 15.97
CA PHE A 201 2.09 4.82 16.58
C PHE A 201 3.56 4.49 16.84
N ASP A 202 4.39 5.53 16.92
CA ASP A 202 5.76 5.50 17.40
C ASP A 202 5.94 6.61 18.45
N ALA A 203 6.54 6.29 19.60
CA ALA A 203 6.77 7.22 20.69
C ALA A 203 8.07 6.93 21.45
N ALA A 204 9.01 7.89 21.42
CA ALA A 204 10.11 7.92 22.36
C ALA A 204 9.63 8.42 23.73
N VAL A 205 9.90 7.66 24.78
CA VAL A 205 9.44 7.94 26.15
C VAL A 205 10.50 7.64 27.19
N ARG A 206 10.32 8.22 28.38
CA ARG A 206 11.17 7.93 29.55
C ARG A 206 10.46 6.92 30.43
N LEU A 207 11.13 5.82 30.71
CA LEU A 207 10.69 4.78 31.63
C LEU A 207 11.35 5.01 32.99
N ARG A 208 10.55 5.05 34.06
CA ARG A 208 11.02 5.10 35.45
C ARG A 208 10.97 3.68 36.01
N ARG A 209 12.15 3.13 36.28
CA ARG A 209 12.26 1.82 36.94
C ARG A 209 11.98 1.93 38.44
N PRO A 210 11.63 0.81 39.11
CA PRO A 210 11.44 0.77 40.56
C PRO A 210 12.69 1.18 41.37
N ASP A 211 13.88 0.91 40.83
CA ASP A 211 15.17 1.29 41.41
C ASP A 211 15.50 2.80 41.26
N GLY A 212 14.62 3.56 40.59
CA GLY A 212 14.80 4.98 40.33
C GLY A 212 15.59 5.30 39.05
N GLU A 213 16.15 4.31 38.36
CA GLU A 213 16.84 4.51 37.09
C GLU A 213 15.84 5.00 36.02
N ILE A 214 16.22 6.04 35.29
CA ILE A 214 15.50 6.49 34.10
C ILE A 214 16.13 5.81 32.88
N ARG A 215 15.30 5.06 32.16
CA ARG A 215 15.63 4.48 30.86
C ARG A 215 14.95 5.24 29.75
N HIS A 216 15.62 5.34 28.61
CA HIS A 216 15.07 5.91 27.40
C HIS A 216 14.63 4.78 26.50
N ILE A 217 13.33 4.71 26.22
CA ILE A 217 12.76 3.65 25.42
C ILE A 217 11.98 4.22 24.24
N VAL A 218 11.90 3.44 23.17
CA VAL A 218 11.05 3.71 22.00
C VAL A 218 9.94 2.69 21.97
N LEU A 219 8.70 3.17 21.93
CA LEU A 219 7.49 2.35 21.82
C LEU A 219 6.95 2.42 20.39
N ARG A 220 6.73 1.27 19.76
CA ARG A 220 6.03 1.19 18.47
C ARG A 220 4.90 0.21 18.58
N ALA A 221 3.71 0.56 18.10
CA ALA A 221 2.55 -0.31 18.18
C ALA A 221 1.69 -0.24 16.92
N MET A 222 0.93 -1.30 16.69
CA MET A 222 -0.07 -1.39 15.62
C MET A 222 -1.34 -2.12 16.10
N ALA A 223 -2.48 -1.70 15.58
CA ALA A 223 -3.76 -2.38 15.75
C ALA A 223 -3.83 -3.66 14.90
N GLN A 224 -4.44 -4.71 15.44
CA GLN A 224 -4.86 -5.90 14.72
C GLN A 224 -6.38 -5.92 14.60
N ALA A 225 -6.86 -5.92 13.36
CA ALA A 225 -8.28 -6.01 13.06
C ALA A 225 -8.78 -7.46 13.24
N GLY A 226 -9.89 -7.57 13.94
CA GLY A 226 -10.66 -8.79 14.14
C GLY A 226 -11.62 -9.11 13.01
N PRO A 227 -12.27 -10.29 13.06
CA PRO A 227 -13.20 -10.77 12.04
C PRO A 227 -14.41 -9.84 11.78
N LEU A 228 -14.75 -8.99 12.74
CA LEU A 228 -15.87 -8.03 12.68
C LEU A 228 -15.43 -6.61 12.29
N GLY A 229 -14.17 -6.42 11.89
CA GLY A 229 -13.60 -5.10 11.56
C GLY A 229 -13.29 -4.21 12.76
N LEU A 230 -13.50 -4.71 13.99
CA LEU A 230 -13.10 -4.08 15.25
C LEU A 230 -11.64 -4.42 15.57
N VAL A 231 -10.98 -3.62 16.42
CA VAL A 231 -9.62 -3.93 16.88
C VAL A 231 -9.67 -4.95 18.01
N ASP A 232 -9.20 -6.18 17.75
CA ASP A 232 -9.18 -7.27 18.73
C ASP A 232 -7.92 -7.27 19.59
N ALA A 233 -6.82 -6.70 19.08
CA ALA A 233 -5.57 -6.58 19.82
C ALA A 233 -4.72 -5.40 19.35
N VAL A 234 -3.86 -4.90 20.25
CA VAL A 234 -2.80 -3.96 19.92
C VAL A 234 -1.47 -4.63 20.25
N THR A 235 -0.59 -4.76 19.27
CA THR A 235 0.74 -5.37 19.45
C THR A 235 1.81 -4.33 19.22
N GLY A 236 2.90 -4.39 19.99
CA GLY A 236 3.99 -3.46 19.86
C GLY A 236 5.33 -3.97 20.36
N ILE A 237 6.35 -3.15 20.15
CA ILE A 237 7.71 -3.35 20.63
C ILE A 237 8.14 -2.21 21.54
N VAL A 238 9.09 -2.51 22.42
CA VAL A 238 9.80 -1.59 23.31
C VAL A 238 11.29 -1.76 23.05
N LEU A 239 11.96 -0.73 22.57
CA LEU A 239 13.42 -0.75 22.40
C LEU A 239 14.08 0.08 23.49
N ASP A 240 15.04 -0.48 24.22
CA ASP A 240 15.87 0.29 25.15
C ASP A 240 17.03 0.97 24.40
N VAL A 241 16.98 2.29 24.30
CA VAL A 241 18.01 3.11 23.65
C VAL A 241 18.90 3.83 24.66
N THR A 242 18.91 3.38 25.92
CA THR A 242 19.64 4.04 27.01
C THR A 242 21.16 3.99 26.81
N GLU A 243 21.75 2.84 26.50
CA GLU A 243 23.21 2.69 26.33
C GLU A 243 23.77 3.36 25.07
N PRO A 244 23.16 3.20 23.87
CA PRO A 244 23.56 3.96 22.68
C PRO A 244 23.51 5.48 22.91
N ARG A 245 22.62 5.93 23.79
CA ARG A 245 22.48 7.34 24.17
C ARG A 245 23.46 7.79 25.27
N ARG A 246 23.95 6.87 26.12
CA ARG A 246 24.97 7.11 27.17
C ARG A 246 26.41 7.04 26.63
N ALA A 247 26.66 6.23 25.59
CA ALA A 247 27.99 6.06 24.98
C ALA A 247 28.40 7.21 24.04
N ALA A 248 27.47 8.12 23.72
CA ALA A 248 27.78 9.39 23.10
C ALA A 248 28.27 10.37 24.19
N PRO A 249 29.49 10.94 24.10
CA PRO A 249 29.98 11.88 25.11
C PRO A 249 29.08 13.11 25.17
N VAL A 250 28.52 13.36 26.36
CA VAL A 250 27.69 14.54 26.65
C VAL A 250 28.62 15.73 26.89
N LEU A 251 28.84 16.53 25.86
CA LEU A 251 29.42 17.88 26.00
C LEU A 251 28.29 18.84 26.39
N PRO A 252 28.43 19.64 27.47
CA PRO A 252 27.43 20.64 27.82
C PRO A 252 27.49 21.77 26.78
N GLY A 253 26.56 21.76 25.82
CA GLY A 253 26.44 22.87 24.86
C GLY A 253 25.67 22.62 23.56
N GLN A 254 25.65 21.41 22.96
CA GLN A 254 24.97 21.11 21.68
C GLN A 254 24.82 19.57 21.54
N ARG A 255 23.81 18.91 20.97
CA ARG A 255 22.56 19.21 20.25
C ARG A 255 21.68 17.95 20.40
N GLU A 256 20.36 18.10 20.46
CA GLU A 256 19.41 17.00 20.30
C GLU A 256 19.67 16.24 18.99
N PRO A 257 19.31 14.95 18.85
CA PRO A 257 19.47 14.21 17.58
C PRO A 257 18.97 15.07 16.42
N VAL A 258 19.90 15.40 15.53
CA VAL A 258 19.63 16.19 14.33
C VAL A 258 18.93 15.25 13.37
N PHE A 259 17.60 15.21 13.46
CA PHE A 259 16.80 14.55 12.45
C PHE A 259 16.74 15.50 11.26
N GLU A 260 17.72 15.39 10.37
CA GLU A 260 17.78 16.13 9.11
C GLU A 260 17.39 15.20 7.95
N ASP A 261 16.69 15.78 6.98
CA ASP A 261 16.39 15.14 5.72
C ASP A 261 17.63 15.19 4.81
N GLU A 262 18.12 14.02 4.39
CA GLU A 262 19.36 13.88 3.60
C GLU A 262 19.31 14.62 2.26
N LEU A 263 18.11 14.82 1.71
CA LEU A 263 17.95 15.50 0.42
C LEU A 263 18.10 17.01 0.56
N THR A 264 17.46 17.61 1.57
CA THR A 264 17.28 19.07 1.70
C THR A 264 18.13 19.71 2.79
N GLY A 265 18.68 18.92 3.73
CA GLY A 265 19.36 19.42 4.92
C GLY A 265 18.44 20.18 5.89
N LEU A 266 17.12 20.12 5.68
CA LEU A 266 16.12 20.62 6.62
C LEU A 266 15.89 19.61 7.73
N ALA A 267 15.28 20.05 8.83
CA ALA A 267 14.75 19.10 9.81
C ALA A 267 13.77 18.13 9.13
N ASP A 268 13.75 16.86 9.54
CA ASP A 268 12.82 15.88 9.00
C ASP A 268 11.43 15.99 9.68
N ARG A 269 10.51 15.14 9.24
CA ARG A 269 9.16 15.10 9.78
C ARG A 269 9.10 14.84 11.29
N ARG A 270 10.00 14.02 11.83
CA ARG A 270 10.02 13.67 13.26
C ARG A 270 10.48 14.86 14.09
N ALA A 271 11.51 15.58 13.64
CA ALA A 271 11.94 16.83 14.26
C ALA A 271 10.83 17.88 14.28
N PHE A 272 10.08 18.00 13.18
CA PHE A 272 8.91 18.88 13.12
C PHE A 272 7.84 18.49 14.17
N ASP A 273 7.41 17.24 14.20
CA ASP A 273 6.32 16.81 15.10
C ASP A 273 6.71 16.97 16.58
N MET A 274 7.99 16.75 16.93
CA MET A 274 8.50 17.02 18.28
C MET A 274 8.50 18.51 18.62
N ALA A 275 9.02 19.35 17.72
CA ALA A 275 9.06 20.80 17.92
C ALA A 275 7.65 21.39 18.03
N LEU A 276 6.73 20.96 17.16
CA LEU A 276 5.32 21.33 17.22
C LEU A 276 4.70 20.94 18.57
N GLY A 277 4.91 19.70 19.01
CA GLY A 277 4.38 19.25 20.29
C GLY A 277 4.94 20.02 21.50
N HIS A 278 6.21 20.39 21.46
CA HIS A 278 6.85 21.19 22.52
C HIS A 278 6.35 22.64 22.53
N GLU A 279 6.40 23.31 21.38
CA GLU A 279 6.02 24.72 21.26
C GLU A 279 4.53 24.94 21.42
N PHE A 280 3.68 24.00 20.99
CA PHE A 280 2.23 24.09 21.23
C PHE A 280 1.91 24.06 22.72
N LYS A 281 2.51 23.13 23.49
CA LYS A 281 2.36 23.09 24.95
C LYS A 281 2.90 24.35 25.63
N ARG A 282 3.96 24.94 25.10
CA ARG A 282 4.52 26.21 25.59
C ARG A 282 3.58 27.37 25.30
N ALA A 283 3.05 27.45 24.08
CA ALA A 283 2.10 28.46 23.63
C ALA A 283 0.82 28.45 24.47
N VAL A 284 0.23 27.27 24.69
CA VAL A 284 -0.96 27.08 25.55
C VAL A 284 -0.69 27.54 26.98
N ARG A 285 0.43 27.14 27.59
CA ARG A 285 0.76 27.52 28.98
C ARG A 285 1.05 29.02 29.15
N SER A 286 1.56 29.66 28.12
CA SER A 286 1.99 31.07 28.18
C SER A 286 0.96 32.04 27.58
N HIS A 287 -0.15 31.52 27.04
CA HIS A 287 -1.13 32.28 26.27
C HIS A 287 -0.47 33.15 25.18
N LYS A 288 0.56 32.59 24.53
CA LYS A 288 1.26 33.25 23.42
C LYS A 288 0.92 32.57 22.11
N PRO A 289 0.92 33.32 20.99
CA PRO A 289 0.54 32.75 19.71
C PRO A 289 1.62 31.81 19.17
N LEU A 290 1.21 30.85 18.34
CA LEU A 290 2.10 29.94 17.63
C LEU A 290 1.66 29.86 16.17
N GLY A 291 2.54 30.27 15.27
CA GLY A 291 2.32 30.27 13.83
C GLY A 291 2.85 29.00 13.18
N LEU A 292 2.20 28.57 12.11
CA LEU A 292 2.64 27.50 11.24
C LEU A 292 2.43 27.92 9.79
N VAL A 293 3.45 27.75 8.96
CA VAL A 293 3.37 27.88 7.51
C VAL A 293 3.67 26.51 6.90
N LEU A 294 2.81 26.05 6.00
CA LEU A 294 3.10 24.95 5.09
C LEU A 294 3.24 25.51 3.68
N LEU A 295 4.26 25.08 2.96
CA LEU A 295 4.49 25.49 1.58
C LEU A 295 4.70 24.29 0.67
N ALA A 296 4.20 24.39 -0.55
CA ALA A 296 4.39 23.39 -1.60
C ALA A 296 4.88 24.07 -2.88
N ILE A 297 5.69 23.34 -3.66
CA ILE A 297 6.15 23.79 -4.97
C ILE A 297 5.00 23.60 -5.97
N ASP A 298 4.65 24.66 -6.69
CA ASP A 298 3.56 24.58 -7.65
C ASP A 298 3.98 23.75 -8.87
N GLY A 299 3.11 22.82 -9.29
CA GLY A 299 3.38 21.94 -10.44
C GLY A 299 4.46 20.87 -10.19
N PHE A 300 4.75 20.54 -8.93
CA PHE A 300 5.84 19.62 -8.58
C PHE A 300 5.70 18.20 -9.17
N ASP A 301 4.48 17.68 -9.30
CA ASP A 301 4.24 16.37 -9.91
C ASP A 301 4.53 16.38 -11.43
N ALA A 302 4.24 17.50 -12.10
CA ALA A 302 4.53 17.67 -13.53
C ALA A 302 6.04 17.70 -13.81
N LEU A 303 6.84 18.27 -12.90
CA LEU A 303 8.31 18.22 -12.97
C LEU A 303 8.82 16.77 -12.98
N ALA A 304 8.29 15.92 -12.10
CA ALA A 304 8.70 14.52 -12.02
C ALA A 304 8.38 13.76 -13.30
N LEU A 305 7.21 14.03 -13.89
CA LEU A 305 6.73 13.39 -15.12
C LEU A 305 7.54 13.81 -16.36
N HIS A 306 7.91 15.09 -16.48
CA HIS A 306 8.56 15.62 -17.67
C HIS A 306 10.09 15.59 -17.63
N HIS A 307 10.70 15.76 -16.45
CA HIS A 307 12.14 15.93 -16.30
C HIS A 307 12.81 14.88 -15.42
N GLY A 308 12.03 13.97 -14.82
CA GLY A 308 12.51 12.87 -14.00
C GLY A 308 12.84 13.25 -12.55
N ALA A 309 13.08 12.23 -11.73
CA ALA A 309 13.25 12.39 -10.28
C ALA A 309 14.42 13.29 -9.87
N ARG A 310 15.51 13.29 -10.64
CA ARG A 310 16.71 14.09 -10.33
C ARG A 310 16.47 15.59 -10.43
N GLU A 311 15.72 16.03 -11.45
CA GLU A 311 15.39 17.46 -11.61
C GLU A 311 14.47 17.93 -10.49
N ARG A 312 13.47 17.12 -10.14
CA ARG A 312 12.57 17.37 -9.00
C ARG A 312 13.35 17.57 -7.70
N ASP A 313 14.30 16.68 -7.43
CA ASP A 313 15.13 16.72 -6.22
C ASP A 313 16.03 17.97 -6.18
N LEU A 314 16.57 18.39 -7.33
CA LEU A 314 17.33 19.65 -7.45
C LEU A 314 16.45 20.88 -7.16
N ARG A 315 15.23 20.93 -7.70
CA ARG A 315 14.30 22.04 -7.43
C ARG A 315 13.91 22.11 -5.96
N LEU A 316 13.64 20.96 -5.33
CA LEU A 316 13.33 20.89 -3.91
C LEU A 316 14.50 21.37 -3.05
N ARG A 317 15.75 21.03 -3.42
CA ARG A 317 16.95 21.56 -2.78
C ARG A 317 17.07 23.07 -2.90
N SER A 318 16.90 23.63 -4.11
CA SER A 318 16.96 25.08 -4.32
C SER A 318 15.91 25.83 -3.50
N VAL A 319 14.67 25.32 -3.47
CA VAL A 319 13.60 25.91 -2.65
C VAL A 319 13.92 25.80 -1.17
N SER A 320 14.41 24.65 -0.70
CA SER A 320 14.80 24.45 0.70
C SER A 320 15.90 25.44 1.13
N GLN A 321 16.89 25.67 0.27
CA GLN A 321 17.95 26.65 0.52
C GLN A 321 17.39 28.08 0.58
N ALA A 322 16.48 28.45 -0.31
CA ALA A 322 15.81 29.76 -0.26
C ALA A 322 15.01 29.95 1.03
N VAL A 323 14.27 28.93 1.47
CA VAL A 323 13.53 28.98 2.74
C VAL A 323 14.49 29.16 3.93
N GLN A 324 15.64 28.47 3.93
CA GLN A 324 16.64 28.63 5.01
C GLN A 324 17.30 30.01 5.03
N ALA A 325 17.38 30.70 3.90
CA ALA A 325 17.97 32.02 3.77
C ALA A 325 17.07 33.15 4.32
N VAL A 326 15.77 32.89 4.50
CA VAL A 326 14.85 33.85 5.11
C VAL A 326 15.27 34.08 6.57
N PRO A 327 15.38 35.34 7.05
CA PRO A 327 15.75 35.66 8.42
C PRO A 327 14.82 34.98 9.43
N ARG A 328 15.41 34.25 10.38
CA ARG A 328 14.68 33.49 11.41
C ARG A 328 14.89 34.09 12.79
N ARG A 329 13.84 34.02 13.62
CA ARG A 329 13.94 34.25 15.06
C ARG A 329 14.52 33.03 15.73
N THR A 330 15.14 33.24 16.89
CA THR A 330 15.59 32.14 17.75
C THR A 330 14.38 31.28 18.14
N GLY A 331 14.38 30.01 17.70
CA GLY A 331 13.30 29.06 17.94
C GLY A 331 12.44 28.72 16.73
N ASP A 332 12.58 29.43 15.60
CA ASP A 332 11.88 29.04 14.36
C ASP A 332 12.44 27.70 13.84
N VAL A 333 11.55 26.79 13.47
CA VAL A 333 11.93 25.46 12.95
C VAL A 333 11.47 25.35 11.51
N VAL A 334 12.40 25.02 10.61
CA VAL A 334 12.10 24.72 9.20
C VAL A 334 12.34 23.24 8.97
N ALA A 335 11.33 22.54 8.47
CA ALA A 335 11.38 21.10 8.31
C ALA A 335 10.75 20.65 6.98
N ARG A 336 11.27 19.59 6.40
CA ARG A 336 10.58 18.85 5.34
C ARG A 336 9.40 18.11 5.95
N PHE A 337 8.20 18.43 5.50
CA PHE A 337 6.96 17.93 6.10
C PHE A 337 6.48 16.63 5.45
N ASP A 338 6.64 16.52 4.14
CA ASP A 338 6.42 15.32 3.34
C ASP A 338 7.29 15.36 2.07
N ASP A 339 6.96 14.54 1.07
CA ASP A 339 7.73 14.44 -0.16
C ASP A 339 7.70 15.73 -1.01
N THR A 340 6.70 16.59 -0.83
CA THR A 340 6.41 17.74 -1.71
C THR A 340 6.32 19.08 -0.97
N SER A 341 6.25 19.07 0.37
CA SER A 341 6.01 20.25 1.18
C SER A 341 7.02 20.46 2.31
N ILE A 342 7.17 21.73 2.68
CA ILE A 342 8.06 22.21 3.75
C ILE A 342 7.20 22.94 4.79
N ALA A 343 7.46 22.67 6.05
CA ALA A 343 6.85 23.33 7.19
C ALA A 343 7.79 24.34 7.83
N VAL A 344 7.24 25.47 8.26
CA VAL A 344 7.91 26.48 9.06
C VAL A 344 7.08 26.74 10.32
N LEU A 345 7.61 26.33 11.47
CA LEU A 345 7.01 26.56 12.78
C LEU A 345 7.58 27.85 13.38
N LEU A 346 6.69 28.74 13.82
CA LEU A 346 7.00 30.11 14.21
C LEU A 346 6.50 30.39 15.64
N PRO A 347 7.32 30.14 16.68
CA PRO A 347 6.95 30.47 18.05
C PRO A 347 6.69 31.97 18.22
N LEU A 348 5.68 32.32 19.02
CA LEU A 348 5.32 33.72 19.31
C LEU A 348 4.89 34.52 18.06
N ALA A 349 4.44 33.82 17.01
CA ALA A 349 3.88 34.44 15.81
C ALA A 349 2.36 34.22 15.75
N ASP A 350 1.62 35.31 15.53
CA ASP A 350 0.21 35.27 15.16
C ASP A 350 0.06 35.00 13.66
N VAL A 351 -1.19 34.96 13.18
CA VAL A 351 -1.48 34.69 11.76
C VAL A 351 -0.85 35.73 10.84
N SER A 352 -0.81 37.00 11.26
CA SER A 352 -0.15 38.06 10.50
C SER A 352 1.36 37.87 10.43
N GLY A 353 1.99 37.41 11.51
CA GLY A 353 3.40 37.02 11.54
C GLY A 353 3.70 35.85 10.63
N ALA A 354 2.88 34.80 10.66
CA ALA A 354 3.00 33.65 9.77
C ALA A 354 2.86 34.06 8.30
N LEU A 355 1.88 34.92 7.98
CA LEU A 355 1.70 35.47 6.63
C LEU A 355 2.92 36.25 6.14
N ARG A 356 3.51 37.12 6.97
CA ARG A 356 4.72 37.87 6.58
C ARG A 356 5.87 36.95 6.21
N VAL A 357 6.12 35.90 7.01
CA VAL A 357 7.17 34.91 6.72
C VAL A 357 6.85 34.14 5.44
N ALA A 358 5.60 33.71 5.26
CA ALA A 358 5.17 33.02 4.05
C ALA A 358 5.35 33.88 2.79
N THR A 359 4.99 35.16 2.85
CA THR A 359 5.18 36.12 1.74
C THR A 359 6.67 36.30 1.43
N GLN A 360 7.50 36.48 2.45
CA GLN A 360 8.95 36.62 2.26
C GLN A 360 9.58 35.37 1.64
N ILE A 361 9.11 34.18 2.04
CA ILE A 361 9.54 32.91 1.41
C ILE A 361 9.13 32.88 -0.06
N ALA A 362 7.87 33.19 -0.38
CA ALA A 362 7.37 33.19 -1.75
C ALA A 362 8.15 34.16 -2.64
N GLU A 363 8.41 35.38 -2.17
CA GLU A 363 9.23 36.38 -2.87
C GLU A 363 10.67 35.92 -3.07
N THR A 364 11.28 35.29 -2.05
CA THR A 364 12.65 34.76 -2.14
C THR A 364 12.76 33.65 -3.18
N VAL A 365 11.79 32.74 -3.21
CA VAL A 365 11.73 31.66 -4.21
C VAL A 365 11.49 32.22 -5.61
N HIS A 366 10.57 33.18 -5.75
CA HIS A 366 10.31 33.86 -7.02
C HIS A 366 11.58 34.56 -7.55
N GLY A 367 12.34 35.20 -6.66
CA GLY A 367 13.61 35.86 -6.97
C GLY A 367 14.72 34.94 -7.47
N LEU A 368 14.63 33.62 -7.26
CA LEU A 368 15.58 32.67 -7.87
C LEU A 368 15.43 32.57 -9.39
N ALA A 369 14.31 33.04 -9.95
CA ALA A 369 14.02 33.03 -11.40
C ALA A 369 14.23 31.66 -12.06
N LEU A 370 13.92 30.58 -11.32
CA LEU A 370 14.08 29.21 -11.77
C LEU A 370 13.02 28.86 -12.81
N GLY A 371 13.42 28.51 -14.03
CA GLY A 371 12.48 28.11 -15.08
C GLY A 371 11.67 26.85 -14.71
N HIS A 372 10.38 26.86 -15.02
CA HIS A 372 9.46 25.73 -14.84
C HIS A 372 8.50 25.64 -16.04
N ALA A 373 8.78 24.69 -16.94
CA ALA A 373 7.94 24.44 -18.11
C ALA A 373 6.55 23.91 -17.70
N GLY A 374 5.49 24.48 -18.27
CA GLY A 374 4.11 24.09 -17.97
C GLY A 374 3.36 25.01 -16.99
N ARG A 375 4.04 26.01 -16.39
CA ARG A 375 3.39 27.09 -15.65
C ARG A 375 3.15 28.31 -16.56
N SER A 376 2.07 29.04 -16.30
CA SER A 376 1.73 30.26 -17.05
C SER A 376 2.78 31.36 -16.91
N SER A 377 3.44 31.45 -15.75
CA SER A 377 4.55 32.37 -15.50
C SER A 377 5.87 31.92 -16.10
N GLY A 378 6.01 30.66 -16.52
CA GLY A 378 7.26 30.05 -16.94
C GLY A 378 8.29 29.87 -15.82
N LEU A 379 7.95 30.25 -14.58
CA LEU A 379 8.82 30.23 -13.41
C LEU A 379 8.32 29.28 -12.34
N LEU A 380 9.26 28.72 -11.57
CA LEU A 380 9.00 27.96 -10.38
C LEU A 380 8.45 28.89 -9.31
N THR A 381 7.29 28.51 -8.79
CA THR A 381 6.51 29.27 -7.81
C THR A 381 6.14 28.36 -6.65
N VAL A 382 5.84 28.95 -5.50
CA VAL A 382 5.39 28.21 -4.31
C VAL A 382 4.06 28.76 -3.85
N SER A 383 3.20 27.85 -3.39
CA SER A 383 2.00 28.19 -2.64
C SER A 383 2.26 28.00 -1.15
N CYS A 384 1.72 28.88 -0.32
CA CYS A 384 1.86 28.80 1.13
C CYS A 384 0.51 28.90 1.84
N GLY A 385 0.28 28.01 2.80
CA GLY A 385 -0.83 28.06 3.75
C GLY A 385 -0.32 28.44 5.14
N ALA A 386 -0.83 29.52 5.70
CA ALA A 386 -0.50 30.00 7.03
C ALA A 386 -1.65 29.77 8.00
N ALA A 387 -1.35 29.29 9.20
CA ALA A 387 -2.30 29.21 10.31
C ALA A 387 -1.62 29.64 11.61
N ALA A 388 -2.41 30.05 12.59
CA ALA A 388 -1.91 30.33 13.93
C ALA A 388 -2.87 29.85 15.00
N PHE A 389 -2.31 29.46 16.13
CA PHE A 389 -3.00 29.36 17.41
C PHE A 389 -2.87 30.73 18.11
N ALA A 390 -4.00 31.34 18.51
CA ALA A 390 -4.00 32.70 19.05
C ALA A 390 -3.61 32.80 20.53
N GLY A 391 -3.26 31.70 21.20
CA GLY A 391 -2.94 31.68 22.64
C GLY A 391 -4.17 31.56 23.56
N VAL A 392 -5.36 31.87 23.04
CA VAL A 392 -6.65 31.83 23.74
C VAL A 392 -7.71 30.98 23.04
N ASP A 393 -7.35 30.31 21.93
CA ASP A 393 -8.28 29.44 21.19
C ASP A 393 -8.56 28.15 21.99
N ASP A 394 -9.74 27.56 21.82
CA ASP A 394 -10.11 26.22 22.33
C ASP A 394 -9.39 25.07 21.61
N LEU A 395 -8.19 25.32 21.09
CA LEU A 395 -7.35 24.33 20.45
C LEU A 395 -6.64 23.49 21.52
N TYR A 396 -7.14 22.27 21.74
CA TYR A 396 -6.51 21.30 22.64
C TYR A 396 -5.52 20.36 21.94
N ASN A 397 -5.47 20.39 20.60
CA ASN A 397 -4.69 19.46 19.79
C ASN A 397 -3.75 20.19 18.81
N PRO A 398 -2.42 19.97 18.86
CA PRO A 398 -1.48 20.55 17.90
C PRO A 398 -1.73 20.13 16.44
N LEU A 399 -2.33 18.96 16.19
CA LEU A 399 -2.66 18.50 14.84
C LEU A 399 -3.72 19.37 14.17
N GLU A 400 -4.57 20.04 14.94
CA GLU A 400 -5.58 20.94 14.38
C GLU A 400 -4.93 22.20 13.80
N LEU A 401 -3.82 22.69 14.37
CA LEU A 401 -3.03 23.77 13.77
C LEU A 401 -2.45 23.35 12.41
N VAL A 402 -1.99 22.11 12.30
CA VAL A 402 -1.52 21.51 11.03
C VAL A 402 -2.67 21.42 10.04
N ARG A 403 -3.84 20.92 10.45
CA ARG A 403 -5.03 20.81 9.60
C ARG A 403 -5.43 22.17 9.00
N ARG A 404 -5.43 23.22 9.82
CA ARG A 404 -5.70 24.61 9.39
C ARG A 404 -4.70 25.10 8.35
N ALA A 405 -3.40 24.84 8.56
CA ALA A 405 -2.36 25.22 7.59
C ALA A 405 -2.49 24.44 6.26
N VAL A 406 -2.82 23.13 6.32
CA VAL A 406 -3.08 22.30 5.12
C VAL A 406 -4.28 22.83 4.34
N GLN A 407 -5.37 23.20 5.03
CA GLN A 407 -6.54 23.78 4.38
C GLN A 407 -6.21 25.10 3.67
N ALA A 408 -5.48 26.00 4.32
CA ALA A 408 -5.03 27.24 3.71
C ALA A 408 -4.11 26.99 2.50
N LEU A 409 -3.24 25.98 2.56
CA LEU A 409 -2.36 25.62 1.44
C LEU A 409 -3.19 25.08 0.26
N ALA A 410 -4.19 24.23 0.53
CA ALA A 410 -5.08 23.71 -0.50
C ALA A 410 -5.85 24.83 -1.21
N GLU A 411 -6.34 25.84 -0.47
CA GLU A 411 -6.97 27.03 -1.03
C GLU A 411 -6.01 27.83 -1.93
N ALA A 412 -4.76 27.98 -1.50
CA ALA A 412 -3.72 28.66 -2.27
C ALA A 412 -3.44 27.94 -3.60
N SER A 413 -3.27 26.62 -3.55
CA SER A 413 -3.04 25.78 -4.74
C SER A 413 -4.26 25.75 -5.67
N ALA A 414 -5.48 25.61 -5.13
CA ALA A 414 -6.71 25.56 -5.92
C ALA A 414 -7.00 26.87 -6.68
N SER A 415 -6.50 28.00 -6.17
CA SER A 415 -6.68 29.32 -6.81
C SER A 415 -5.67 29.62 -7.92
N GLY A 416 -4.94 28.61 -8.43
CA GLY A 416 -3.94 28.74 -9.50
C GLY A 416 -2.48 28.75 -9.04
N GLY A 417 -2.26 28.62 -7.73
CA GLY A 417 -0.93 28.66 -7.10
C GLY A 417 -0.33 30.06 -7.01
N ASP A 418 0.98 30.11 -6.77
CA ASP A 418 1.82 31.32 -6.64
C ASP A 418 1.23 32.36 -5.68
N ARG A 419 0.84 31.91 -4.48
CA ARG A 419 0.20 32.77 -3.50
C ARG A 419 0.31 32.27 -2.07
N VAL A 420 0.04 33.18 -1.15
CA VAL A 420 -0.09 32.89 0.27
C VAL A 420 -1.55 33.01 0.68
N SER A 421 -2.09 31.99 1.34
CA SER A 421 -3.39 32.04 2.02
C SER A 421 -3.22 31.89 3.52
N ALA A 422 -4.12 32.48 4.29
CA ALA A 422 -4.24 32.22 5.72
C ALA A 422 -5.54 31.47 5.99
N PHE A 423 -5.50 30.53 6.92
CA PHE A 423 -6.69 29.86 7.40
C PHE A 423 -7.66 30.91 7.97
N ARG A 424 -8.86 30.95 7.39
CA ARG A 424 -10.00 31.71 7.92
C ARG A 424 -11.00 30.68 8.44
N PRO A 425 -11.41 30.75 9.71
CA PRO A 425 -12.55 29.95 10.15
C PRO A 425 -13.74 30.35 9.28
N GLU A 426 -14.47 29.37 8.75
CA GLU A 426 -15.71 29.62 8.02
C GLU A 426 -16.61 30.45 8.93
N VAL A 427 -16.81 31.71 8.57
CA VAL A 427 -17.91 32.50 9.13
C VAL A 427 -19.14 31.84 8.54
N LEU A 428 -19.85 31.04 9.35
CA LEU A 428 -21.24 30.71 9.10
C LEU A 428 -21.95 32.05 8.89
N ALA A 429 -22.13 32.43 7.63
CA ALA A 429 -22.99 33.53 7.26
C ALA A 429 -24.36 33.17 7.83
N ASP A 430 -24.85 34.04 8.71
CA ASP A 430 -26.19 33.98 9.28
C ASP A 430 -27.22 34.08 8.14
N VAL A 431 -27.52 32.94 7.52
CA VAL A 431 -28.68 32.76 6.63
C VAL A 431 -29.88 32.49 7.54
N SER A 432 -30.26 33.48 8.35
CA SER A 432 -31.52 33.46 9.11
C SER A 432 -32.08 34.83 9.49
N ARG A 433 -31.95 35.84 8.63
CA ARG A 433 -32.84 37.02 8.66
C ARG A 433 -33.16 37.55 7.27
N SER A 434 -34.26 37.05 6.70
CA SER A 434 -35.16 37.82 5.83
C SER A 434 -36.56 37.22 5.92
#